data_AF-Q2IK60-F1
#
_entry.id   AF-Q2IK60-F1
#
_cell.length_a   1.000
_cell.length_b   1.000
_cell.length_c   1.000
_cell.angle_alpha   90.00
_cell.angle_beta   90.00
_cell.angle_gamma   90.00
#
_symmetry.space_group_name_H-M   'P 1'
#
loop_
_entity.id
_entity.type
_entity.pdbx_description
1 polymer ?
#
loop_
_entity_poly.entity_id
_entity_poly.type
_entity_poly.pdbx_seq_one_letter_code
_entity_poly.pdbx_strand_id
1 'polypeptide(L)'
;MTATRSSRLAALTSRTALPPAAAAALLCAAAALPLRAAAGWEAEPTRWEELHSPLADAPVEACVACHEEAFMPHGNHPVGVAYAPDAWSSLRPRAEVERRGVALPDGRVHCWSCHALRSRWRYHLAIPDGAPTRPRVVAGDPSTYEDTSRAPLPAGADVSPKPLCQACHTYGD
;
A
#
# COMPACT_ATOMS: atom_id res chain seq x y z
N MET A 1 -41.67 63.23 40.25
CA MET A 1 -43.06 62.74 40.27
C MET A 1 -43.26 61.85 39.05
N THR A 2 -43.59 60.58 39.28
CA THR A 2 -44.45 59.67 38.47
C THR A 2 -44.46 59.78 36.93
N ALA A 3 -44.45 58.73 36.11
CA ALA A 3 -44.19 57.30 36.19
C ALA A 3 -44.29 56.77 34.73
N THR A 4 -43.48 55.75 34.40
CA THR A 4 -43.76 54.61 33.50
C THR A 4 -44.44 54.79 32.13
N ARG A 5 -43.77 54.27 31.07
CA ARG A 5 -44.28 53.07 30.36
C ARG A 5 -43.17 52.29 29.66
N SER A 6 -43.02 51.04 30.12
CA SER A 6 -42.29 49.94 29.48
C SER A 6 -42.96 49.47 28.20
N SER A 7 -42.18 49.02 27.23
CA SER A 7 -42.47 47.81 26.44
C SER A 7 -41.15 47.14 26.06
N ARG A 8 -40.96 45.95 26.61
CA ARG A 8 -39.77 45.09 26.48
C ARG A 8 -39.86 44.28 25.18
N LEU A 9 -38.76 44.27 24.44
CA LEU A 9 -38.38 43.19 23.54
C LEU A 9 -37.94 41.98 24.38
N ALA A 10 -38.43 40.79 24.08
CA ALA A 10 -37.72 39.55 24.39
C ALA A 10 -38.19 38.41 23.47
N ALA A 11 -37.21 37.87 22.76
CA ALA A 11 -37.30 36.83 21.75
C ALA A 11 -37.82 35.50 22.30
N LEU A 12 -38.59 34.82 21.44
CA LEU A 12 -38.91 33.40 21.51
C LEU A 12 -37.63 32.57 21.30
N THR A 13 -37.24 31.77 22.29
CA THR A 13 -36.27 30.67 22.14
C THR A 13 -37.02 29.34 22.21
N SER A 14 -37.51 28.88 21.06
CA SER A 14 -38.05 27.52 20.94
C SER A 14 -36.94 26.56 20.54
N ARG A 15 -36.40 25.84 21.52
CA ARG A 15 -35.64 24.61 21.31
C ARG A 15 -36.62 23.51 20.91
N THR A 16 -36.77 23.23 19.63
CA THR A 16 -37.45 22.02 19.16
C THR A 16 -36.48 20.85 19.26
N ALA A 17 -36.72 19.98 20.25
CA ALA A 17 -36.11 18.66 20.33
C ALA A 17 -36.55 17.81 19.13
N LEU A 18 -35.60 17.17 18.44
CA LEU A 18 -35.91 16.21 17.39
C LEU A 18 -36.41 14.88 18.02
N PRO A 19 -37.45 14.26 17.45
CA PRO A 19 -37.95 12.97 17.93
C PRO A 19 -36.98 11.81 17.60
N PRO A 20 -36.92 10.78 18.46
CA PRO A 20 -35.95 9.67 18.38
C PRO A 20 -36.14 8.72 17.17
N ALA A 21 -37.21 8.89 16.40
CA ALA A 21 -37.47 8.08 15.21
C ALA A 21 -36.62 8.49 13.98
N ALA A 22 -35.99 9.66 13.98
CA ALA A 22 -35.13 10.12 12.88
C ALA A 22 -33.69 9.56 12.94
N ALA A 23 -33.25 9.04 14.10
CA ALA A 23 -31.89 8.52 14.28
C ALA A 23 -31.70 7.11 13.67
N ALA A 24 -32.77 6.31 13.55
CA ALA A 24 -32.67 4.93 13.05
C ALA A 24 -32.61 4.82 11.52
N ALA A 25 -33.12 5.82 10.78
CA ALA A 25 -33.09 5.79 9.31
C ALA A 25 -31.72 6.15 8.71
N LEU A 26 -30.85 6.82 9.48
CA LEU A 26 -29.49 7.18 9.04
C LEU A 26 -28.48 6.03 9.16
N LEU A 27 -28.79 4.99 9.94
CA LEU A 27 -27.91 3.83 10.12
C LEU A 27 -28.10 2.74 9.04
N CYS A 28 -29.21 2.75 8.30
CA CYS A 28 -29.45 1.77 7.24
C CYS A 28 -29.02 2.24 5.84
N ALA A 29 -28.67 3.52 5.65
CA ALA A 29 -28.24 4.04 4.35
C ALA A 29 -26.74 3.84 4.04
N ALA A 30 -25.95 3.35 5.01
CA ALA A 30 -24.52 3.09 4.81
C ALA A 30 -24.20 1.74 4.14
N ALA A 31 -25.20 0.87 3.95
CA ALA A 31 -25.01 -0.50 3.44
C ALA A 31 -25.14 -0.64 1.90
N ALA A 32 -25.38 0.45 1.17
CA ALA A 32 -25.58 0.43 -0.28
C ALA A 32 -24.59 1.32 -1.04
N LEU A 33 -23.44 1.66 -0.44
CA LEU A 33 -22.30 2.07 -1.25
C LEU A 33 -21.85 0.83 -2.02
N PRO A 34 -21.82 0.86 -3.37
CA PRO A 34 -21.16 -0.22 -4.10
C PRO A 34 -19.74 -0.26 -3.56
N LEU A 35 -19.35 -1.40 -2.97
CA LEU A 35 -17.94 -1.76 -2.86
C LEU A 35 -17.39 -1.46 -4.24
N ARG A 36 -16.53 -0.45 -4.34
CA ARG A 36 -15.88 -0.10 -5.58
C ARG A 36 -15.12 -1.35 -5.95
N ALA A 37 -15.72 -2.16 -6.82
CA ALA A 37 -15.15 -3.38 -7.33
C ALA A 37 -13.73 -3.00 -7.76
N ALA A 38 -12.74 -3.73 -7.24
CA ALA A 38 -11.34 -3.54 -7.59
C ALA A 38 -11.30 -3.36 -9.11
N ALA A 39 -11.05 -2.13 -9.57
CA ALA A 39 -11.14 -1.80 -10.97
C ALA A 39 -10.18 -2.73 -11.68
N GLY A 40 -10.72 -3.62 -12.51
CA GLY A 40 -9.92 -4.55 -13.30
C GLY A 40 -8.90 -3.75 -14.07
N TRP A 41 -7.63 -4.00 -13.76
CA TRP A 41 -6.49 -3.38 -14.41
C TRP A 41 -6.38 -4.01 -15.79
N GLU A 42 -7.20 -3.57 -16.74
CA GLU A 42 -7.05 -3.92 -18.15
C GLU A 42 -6.20 -2.83 -18.80
N ALA A 43 -4.89 -2.98 -18.66
CA ALA A 43 -3.92 -2.39 -19.56
C ALA A 43 -3.44 -3.51 -20.50
N GLU A 44 -3.27 -3.19 -21.78
CA GLU A 44 -2.66 -4.08 -22.78
C GLU A 44 -1.40 -4.77 -22.21
N PRO A 45 -1.16 -6.05 -22.53
CA PRO A 45 0.01 -6.75 -22.03
C PRO A 45 1.27 -5.98 -22.40
N THR A 46 1.94 -5.44 -21.40
CA THR A 46 3.32 -5.02 -21.50
C THR A 46 4.14 -6.22 -21.98
N ARG A 47 5.23 -5.97 -22.72
CA ARG A 47 6.19 -7.01 -23.16
C ARG A 47 6.64 -7.95 -22.02
N TRP A 48 6.55 -7.50 -20.78
CA TRP A 48 6.80 -8.31 -19.58
C TRP A 48 5.73 -9.37 -19.34
N GLU A 49 4.44 -9.04 -19.48
CA GLU A 49 3.31 -9.95 -19.27
C GLU A 49 3.31 -11.06 -20.33
N GLU A 50 3.69 -10.76 -21.57
CA GLU A 50 3.87 -11.78 -22.62
C GLU A 50 4.98 -12.77 -22.28
N LEU A 51 6.11 -12.30 -21.73
CA LEU A 51 7.27 -13.13 -21.41
C LEU A 51 7.11 -13.95 -20.12
N HIS A 52 6.37 -13.46 -19.13
CA HIS A 52 6.34 -14.04 -17.77
C HIS A 52 5.00 -14.64 -17.36
N SER A 53 3.91 -14.45 -18.10
CA SER A 53 2.64 -15.14 -17.80
C SER A 53 2.78 -16.67 -17.73
N PRO A 54 3.59 -17.34 -18.57
CA PRO A 54 3.81 -18.78 -18.46
C PRO A 54 4.61 -19.21 -17.21
N LEU A 55 5.26 -18.26 -16.54
CA LEU A 55 6.13 -18.50 -15.38
C LEU A 55 5.45 -18.15 -14.05
N ALA A 56 4.16 -17.76 -14.07
CA ALA A 56 3.45 -17.35 -12.86
C ALA A 56 3.45 -18.41 -11.75
N ASP A 57 3.45 -19.70 -12.14
CA ASP A 57 3.48 -20.85 -11.22
C ASP A 57 4.83 -21.59 -11.23
N ALA A 58 5.86 -21.02 -11.88
CA ALA A 58 7.15 -21.67 -12.03
C ALA A 58 7.98 -21.59 -10.73
N PRO A 59 8.85 -22.58 -10.45
CA PRO A 59 9.71 -22.54 -9.28
C PRO A 59 10.76 -21.43 -9.40
N VAL A 60 11.33 -20.97 -8.27
CA VAL A 60 12.36 -19.90 -8.20
C VAL A 60 13.44 -20.08 -9.27
N GLU A 61 13.91 -21.32 -9.45
CA GLU A 61 15.00 -21.69 -10.34
C GLU A 61 14.72 -21.29 -11.79
N ALA A 62 13.45 -21.35 -12.22
CA ALA A 62 13.05 -20.95 -13.56
C ALA A 62 13.14 -19.43 -13.76
N CYS A 63 12.83 -18.64 -12.73
CA CYS A 63 12.96 -17.19 -12.76
C CYS A 63 14.43 -16.79 -12.80
N VAL A 64 15.26 -17.35 -11.90
CA VAL A 64 16.68 -16.94 -11.82
C VAL A 64 17.46 -17.31 -13.09
N ALA A 65 17.08 -18.39 -13.79
CA ALA A 65 17.74 -18.81 -15.04
C ALA A 65 17.81 -17.72 -16.13
N CYS A 66 16.86 -16.77 -16.13
CA CYS A 66 16.82 -15.66 -17.08
C CYS A 66 17.27 -14.30 -16.49
N HIS A 67 17.45 -14.18 -15.18
CA HIS A 67 17.72 -12.92 -14.50
C HIS A 67 19.16 -12.82 -13.99
N GLU A 68 20.03 -12.14 -14.75
CA GLU A 68 21.45 -11.91 -14.41
C GLU A 68 21.66 -11.23 -13.04
N GLU A 69 20.77 -10.32 -12.62
CA GLU A 69 20.82 -9.71 -11.29
C GLU A 69 20.55 -10.70 -10.15
N ALA A 70 19.78 -11.77 -10.40
CA ALA A 70 19.54 -12.84 -9.43
C ALA A 70 20.75 -13.79 -9.30
N PHE A 71 21.69 -13.75 -10.25
CA PHE A 71 22.98 -14.45 -10.18
C PHE A 71 24.06 -13.63 -9.46
N MET A 72 23.77 -12.40 -9.00
CA MET A 72 24.69 -11.68 -8.12
C MET A 72 24.75 -12.40 -6.76
N PRO A 73 25.92 -12.92 -6.33
CA PRO A 73 26.00 -13.84 -5.20
C PRO A 73 25.46 -13.32 -3.87
N HIS A 74 25.27 -12.00 -3.71
CA HIS A 74 24.82 -11.34 -2.48
C HIS A 74 23.98 -10.07 -2.73
N GLY A 75 23.23 -10.00 -3.83
CA GLY A 75 22.50 -8.79 -4.25
C GLY A 75 21.27 -8.44 -3.39
N ASN A 76 21.49 -7.79 -2.25
CA ASN A 76 20.55 -7.07 -1.38
C ASN A 76 19.29 -7.77 -0.83
N HIS A 77 18.73 -8.83 -1.42
CA HIS A 77 17.62 -9.62 -0.86
C HIS A 77 17.72 -11.11 -1.26
N PRO A 78 17.69 -12.05 -0.29
CA PRO A 78 17.86 -13.47 -0.58
C PRO A 78 16.56 -14.11 -1.11
N VAL A 79 16.53 -14.48 -2.39
CA VAL A 79 15.44 -15.27 -3.00
C VAL A 79 15.65 -16.76 -2.72
N GLY A 80 14.59 -17.50 -2.46
CA GLY A 80 14.61 -18.93 -2.12
C GLY A 80 14.95 -19.24 -0.66
N VAL A 81 15.30 -18.23 0.14
CA VAL A 81 15.67 -18.41 1.55
C VAL A 81 14.45 -18.45 2.46
N ALA A 82 14.52 -19.28 3.49
CA ALA A 82 13.47 -19.39 4.51
C ALA A 82 13.33 -18.06 5.27
N TYR A 83 12.09 -17.58 5.36
CA TYR A 83 11.71 -16.41 6.14
C TYR A 83 11.57 -16.83 7.61
N ALA A 84 12.65 -16.71 8.35
CA ALA A 84 12.75 -17.12 9.75
C ALA A 84 13.11 -15.91 10.63
N PRO A 85 12.12 -15.09 11.05
CA PRO A 85 12.38 -14.04 12.03
C PRO A 85 12.81 -14.69 13.35
N ASP A 86 13.89 -14.19 13.93
CA ASP A 86 14.34 -14.54 15.28
C ASP A 86 14.17 -13.33 16.22
N ALA A 87 14.40 -13.57 17.53
CA ALA A 87 14.20 -12.55 18.57
C ALA A 87 15.13 -11.33 18.45
N TRP A 88 16.19 -11.42 17.64
CA TRP A 88 17.19 -10.36 17.43
C TRP A 88 17.13 -9.77 16.02
N SER A 89 16.32 -10.35 15.15
CA SER A 89 16.16 -9.91 13.77
C SER A 89 15.32 -8.63 13.71
N SER A 90 15.60 -7.80 12.70
CA SER A 90 14.71 -6.69 12.31
C SER A 90 13.50 -7.17 11.51
N LEU A 91 13.28 -8.48 11.41
CA LEU A 91 12.22 -9.06 10.60
C LEU A 91 10.93 -9.14 11.42
N ARG A 92 9.81 -8.82 10.76
CA ARG A 92 8.48 -8.97 11.34
C ARG A 92 8.08 -10.45 11.41
N PRO A 93 7.14 -10.82 12.29
CA PRO A 93 6.54 -12.15 12.26
C PRO A 93 5.89 -12.41 10.89
N ARG A 94 6.05 -13.64 10.36
CA ARG A 94 5.50 -14.05 9.05
C ARG A 94 4.04 -13.63 8.85
N ALA A 95 3.18 -13.89 9.84
CA ALA A 95 1.76 -13.57 9.73
C ALA A 95 1.51 -12.05 9.58
N GLU A 96 2.37 -11.20 10.11
CA GLU A 96 2.29 -9.75 9.90
C GLU A 96 2.72 -9.36 8.49
N VAL A 97 3.81 -9.95 7.98
CA VAL A 97 4.32 -9.74 6.63
C VAL A 97 3.25 -10.09 5.59
N GLU A 98 2.60 -11.24 5.75
CA GLU A 98 1.51 -11.68 4.87
C GLU A 98 0.30 -10.74 4.94
N ARG A 99 -0.07 -10.24 6.13
CA ARG A 99 -1.14 -9.22 6.26
C ARG A 99 -0.80 -7.90 5.58
N ARG A 100 0.49 -7.57 5.47
CA ARG A 100 0.97 -6.37 4.75
C ARG A 100 1.04 -6.58 3.24
N GLY A 101 0.64 -7.75 2.74
CA GLY A 101 0.49 -8.04 1.31
C GLY A 101 1.69 -8.75 0.67
N VAL A 102 2.67 -9.18 1.46
CA VAL A 102 3.84 -9.92 0.94
C VAL A 102 3.56 -11.42 1.00
N ALA A 103 3.61 -12.09 -0.16
CA ALA A 103 3.47 -13.54 -0.23
C ALA A 103 4.77 -14.25 0.16
N LEU A 104 4.68 -15.24 1.07
CA LEU A 104 5.80 -16.09 1.51
C LEU A 104 5.43 -17.58 1.30
N PRO A 105 5.35 -18.06 0.05
CA PRO A 105 5.04 -19.46 -0.25
C PRO A 105 6.06 -20.38 0.44
N ASP A 106 5.56 -21.45 1.06
CA ASP A 106 6.36 -22.40 1.85
C ASP A 106 7.25 -21.73 2.93
N GLY A 107 6.88 -20.51 3.34
CA GLY A 107 7.64 -19.72 4.29
C GLY A 107 8.97 -19.22 3.74
N ARG A 108 9.10 -19.00 2.43
CA ARG A 108 10.32 -18.50 1.78
C ARG A 108 10.08 -17.18 1.06
N VAL A 109 11.15 -16.37 0.98
CA VAL A 109 11.17 -15.19 0.11
C VAL A 109 11.34 -15.64 -1.33
N HIS A 110 10.57 -15.08 -2.24
CA HIS A 110 10.56 -15.47 -3.65
C HIS A 110 10.37 -14.23 -4.52
N CYS A 111 10.64 -14.27 -5.83
CA CYS A 111 10.58 -13.05 -6.67
C CYS A 111 9.20 -12.35 -6.59
N TRP A 112 8.11 -13.11 -6.65
CA TRP A 112 6.74 -12.61 -6.45
C TRP A 112 6.39 -12.09 -5.04
N SER A 113 7.27 -12.25 -4.04
CA SER A 113 7.13 -11.58 -2.74
C SER A 113 7.28 -10.06 -2.88
N CYS A 114 8.03 -9.61 -3.89
CA CYS A 114 8.36 -8.21 -4.13
C CYS A 114 7.95 -7.72 -5.53
N HIS A 115 7.63 -8.63 -6.45
CA HIS A 115 7.27 -8.32 -7.83
C HIS A 115 5.86 -8.83 -8.16
N ALA A 116 5.08 -8.04 -8.88
CA ALA A 116 3.76 -8.44 -9.35
C ALA A 116 3.64 -8.16 -10.84
N LEU A 117 3.21 -9.14 -11.64
CA LEU A 117 3.07 -9.02 -13.10
C LEU A 117 2.34 -7.73 -13.51
N ARG A 118 1.25 -7.41 -12.79
CA ARG A 118 0.37 -6.25 -13.05
C ARG A 118 0.86 -4.95 -12.40
N SER A 119 2.04 -4.95 -11.78
CA SER A 119 2.56 -3.72 -11.18
C SER A 119 2.88 -2.70 -12.27
N ARG A 120 2.41 -1.48 -12.04
CA ARG A 120 2.65 -0.33 -12.94
C ARG A 120 4.04 0.28 -12.80
N TRP A 121 4.84 -0.13 -11.83
CA TRP A 121 6.13 0.49 -11.54
C TRP A 121 7.24 -0.14 -12.38
N ARG A 122 8.35 0.60 -12.57
CA ARG A 122 9.55 0.00 -13.17
C ARG A 122 9.95 -1.24 -12.38
N TYR A 123 10.44 -2.25 -13.08
CA TYR A 123 10.78 -3.57 -12.51
C TYR A 123 9.59 -4.31 -11.89
N HIS A 124 8.35 -3.88 -12.13
CA HIS A 124 7.15 -4.56 -11.66
C HIS A 124 7.08 -4.74 -10.13
N LEU A 125 7.59 -3.77 -9.35
CA LEU A 125 7.58 -3.83 -7.88
C LEU A 125 6.15 -3.85 -7.32
N ALA A 126 5.85 -4.80 -6.42
CA ALA A 126 4.54 -4.99 -5.81
C ALA A 126 4.23 -3.98 -4.69
N ILE A 127 4.44 -2.68 -4.93
CA ILE A 127 4.15 -1.63 -3.94
C ILE A 127 2.65 -1.67 -3.59
N PRO A 128 2.27 -1.85 -2.32
CA PRO A 128 0.86 -1.88 -1.92
C PRO A 128 0.13 -0.59 -2.28
N ASP A 129 -1.14 -0.70 -2.69
CA ASP A 129 -1.98 0.46 -2.98
C ASP A 129 -2.10 1.38 -1.77
N GLY A 130 -1.95 2.68 -1.99
CA GLY A 130 -1.98 3.69 -0.93
C GLY A 130 -0.69 3.80 -0.11
N ALA A 131 0.29 2.93 -0.30
CA ALA A 131 1.62 3.12 0.28
C ALA A 131 2.30 4.37 -0.33
N PRO A 132 3.05 5.15 0.46
CA PRO A 132 3.77 6.31 -0.05
C PRO A 132 4.84 5.88 -1.06
N THR A 133 4.68 6.30 -2.31
CA THR A 133 5.67 6.09 -3.37
C THR A 133 6.58 7.30 -3.51
N ARG A 134 7.88 7.05 -3.61
CA ARG A 134 8.92 8.07 -3.85
C ARG A 134 9.84 7.59 -4.96
N PRO A 135 10.56 8.49 -5.66
CA PRO A 135 11.62 8.10 -6.58
C PRO A 135 12.63 7.16 -5.92
N ARG A 136 13.29 6.33 -6.74
CA ARG A 136 14.35 5.43 -6.28
C ARG A 136 15.47 6.20 -5.56
N VAL A 137 15.85 5.68 -4.39
CA VAL A 137 17.06 6.10 -3.67
C VAL A 137 18.26 5.39 -4.28
N VAL A 138 19.29 6.15 -4.67
CA VAL A 138 20.53 5.64 -5.26
C VAL A 138 21.64 5.75 -4.23
N ALA A 139 22.07 4.62 -3.68
CA ALA A 139 23.14 4.59 -2.69
C ALA A 139 24.42 5.24 -3.25
N GLY A 140 25.01 6.14 -2.48
CA GLY A 140 26.18 6.93 -2.89
C GLY A 140 25.83 8.26 -3.57
N ASP A 141 24.55 8.52 -3.85
CA ASP A 141 24.07 9.81 -4.35
C ASP A 141 23.08 10.44 -3.35
N PRO A 142 23.58 11.34 -2.45
CA PRO A 142 22.75 12.00 -1.45
C PRO A 142 21.60 12.83 -2.02
N SER A 143 21.68 13.26 -3.29
CA SER A 143 20.60 14.05 -3.90
C SER A 143 19.29 13.25 -4.07
N THR A 144 19.37 11.93 -3.97
CA THR A 144 18.24 11.01 -4.11
C THR A 144 17.61 10.59 -2.78
N TYR A 145 18.19 11.01 -1.64
CA TYR A 145 17.81 10.47 -0.32
C TYR A 145 16.54 11.14 0.22
N GLU A 146 16.39 12.42 -0.05
CA GLU A 146 15.23 13.20 0.36
C GLU A 146 14.35 13.51 -0.85
N ASP A 147 13.08 13.15 -0.76
CA ASP A 147 12.06 13.59 -1.71
C ASP A 147 11.17 14.63 -1.04
N THR A 148 11.21 15.85 -1.58
CA THR A 148 10.37 16.96 -1.13
C THR A 148 9.10 17.11 -1.98
N SER A 149 9.01 16.36 -3.09
CA SER A 149 7.86 16.39 -3.97
C SER A 149 6.71 15.59 -3.38
N ARG A 150 5.50 16.12 -3.49
CA ARG A 150 4.24 15.40 -3.22
C ARG A 150 3.50 15.03 -4.51
N ALA A 151 4.11 15.29 -5.67
CA ALA A 151 3.49 14.99 -6.95
C ALA A 151 3.40 13.46 -7.14
N PRO A 152 2.24 12.94 -7.61
CA PRO A 152 2.14 11.53 -7.97
C PRO A 152 3.14 11.14 -9.05
N LEU A 153 3.78 9.98 -8.90
CA LEU A 153 4.71 9.44 -9.89
C LEU A 153 3.96 8.78 -11.05
N PRO A 154 4.44 8.94 -12.31
CA PRO A 154 3.79 8.33 -13.47
C PRO A 154 3.93 6.80 -13.48
N ALA A 155 3.14 6.12 -14.32
CA ALA A 155 3.35 4.70 -14.61
C ALA A 155 4.73 4.48 -15.26
N GLY A 156 5.36 3.34 -14.99
CA GLY A 156 6.72 3.02 -15.41
C GLY A 156 7.81 3.76 -14.63
N ALA A 157 7.47 4.58 -13.63
CA ALA A 157 8.45 5.27 -12.81
C ALA A 157 9.33 4.28 -12.00
N ASP A 158 10.60 4.65 -11.84
CA ASP A 158 11.54 3.96 -10.96
C ASP A 158 11.33 4.42 -9.52
N VAL A 159 10.70 3.57 -8.72
CA VAL A 159 10.26 3.90 -7.36
C VAL A 159 11.12 3.22 -6.32
N SER A 160 11.21 3.85 -5.15
CA SER A 160 11.87 3.26 -3.99
C SER A 160 11.15 1.98 -3.53
N PRO A 161 11.85 0.86 -3.32
CA PRO A 161 11.28 -0.37 -2.77
C PRO A 161 11.01 -0.27 -1.26
N LYS A 162 11.28 0.88 -0.62
CA LYS A 162 11.18 1.05 0.84
C LYS A 162 9.85 0.54 1.44
N PRO A 163 8.66 0.78 0.85
CA PRO A 163 7.42 0.21 1.39
C PRO A 163 7.43 -1.33 1.47
N LEU A 164 8.06 -2.01 0.51
CA LEU A 164 8.25 -3.47 0.52
C LEU A 164 9.23 -3.88 1.62
N CYS A 165 10.35 -3.16 1.75
CA CYS A 165 11.31 -3.42 2.81
C CYS A 165 10.64 -3.29 4.19
N GLN A 166 9.78 -2.30 4.40
CA GLN A 166 9.05 -2.08 5.65
C GLN A 166 7.92 -3.10 5.89
N ALA A 167 7.48 -3.81 4.86
CA ALA A 167 6.57 -4.93 5.00
C ALA A 167 7.25 -6.14 5.66
N CYS A 168 8.53 -6.36 5.37
CA CYS A 168 9.32 -7.44 5.97
C CYS A 168 10.10 -7.01 7.22
N HIS A 169 10.53 -5.75 7.28
CA HIS A 169 11.39 -5.24 8.35
C HIS A 169 10.67 -4.23 9.25
N THR A 170 11.13 -4.13 10.49
CA THR A 170 10.71 -3.14 11.48
C THR A 170 11.42 -1.79 11.33
N TYR A 171 12.28 -1.62 10.32
CA TYR A 171 13.01 -0.37 10.10
C TYR A 171 12.07 0.80 9.81
N GLY A 172 12.11 1.82 10.67
CA GLY A 172 11.36 3.07 10.49
C GLY A 172 9.87 2.99 10.86
N ASP A 173 9.49 2.03 11.71
CA ASP A 173 8.32 2.15 12.60
C ASP A 173 8.57 3.16 13.73
#